data_AF-A0A2K8WTM7-F1
#
_entry.id   AF-A0A2K8WTM7-F1
#
_cell.length_a   1.000
_cell.length_b   1.000
_cell.length_c   1.000
_cell.angle_alpha   90.00
_cell.angle_beta   90.00
_cell.angle_gamma   90.00
#
_symmetry.space_group_name_H-M   'P 1'
#
loop_
_entity.id
_entity.type
_entity.pdbx_description
1 polymer ?
#
loop_
_entity_poly.entity_id
_entity_poly.type
_entity_poly.pdbx_seq_one_letter_code
_entity_poly.pdbx_strand_id
1 'polypeptide(L)'
;MINKHFIHRLPLVARTFYLGRREQIAVCAVVKGELLYGAMGSNNPVKALNLHRAFLSQFVSLPFDDSCAEVYGRIRKDLANQGKPIGANDLLIASIAMANNLVLVTHNVREFSRVKDLQIEDWEALS
;
A
#
# COMPACT_ATOMS: atom_id res chain seq x y z
N MET A 1 3.90 4.56 -3.67
CA MET A 1 2.62 3.86 -3.44
C MET A 1 2.33 3.82 -1.95
N ILE A 2 1.13 4.20 -1.50
CA ILE A 2 0.78 4.32 -0.08
C ILE A 2 0.07 3.05 0.42
N ASN A 3 0.47 2.56 1.60
CA ASN A 3 -0.19 1.46 2.31
C ASN A 3 -1.33 1.96 3.23
N LYS A 4 -2.21 1.05 3.69
CA LYS A 4 -3.42 1.35 4.48
C LYS A 4 -3.20 2.24 5.70
N HIS A 5 -2.07 2.09 6.39
CA HIS A 5 -1.84 2.76 7.67
C HIS A 5 -1.70 4.28 7.56
N PHE A 6 -1.34 4.79 6.39
CA PHE A 6 -1.22 6.23 6.13
C PHE A 6 -2.49 6.88 5.59
N ILE A 7 -3.47 6.08 5.14
CA ILE A 7 -4.68 6.59 4.46
C ILE A 7 -5.59 7.34 5.43
N HIS A 8 -5.58 6.98 6.72
CA HIS A 8 -6.30 7.71 7.76
C HIS A 8 -5.49 8.86 8.38
N ARG A 9 -4.19 8.95 8.09
CA ARG A 9 -3.28 9.95 8.68
C ARG A 9 -3.11 11.13 7.74
N LEU A 10 -4.25 11.80 7.55
CA LEU A 10 -4.43 12.97 6.68
C LEU A 10 -3.34 14.05 6.80
N PRO A 11 -2.73 14.39 7.95
CA PRO A 11 -1.75 15.48 8.01
C PRO A 11 -0.47 15.22 7.18
N LEU A 12 0.05 13.98 7.20
CA LEU A 12 1.29 13.62 6.50
C LEU A 12 1.07 13.44 5.00
N VAL A 13 0.00 12.73 4.64
CA VAL A 13 -0.42 12.63 3.24
C VAL A 13 -0.79 14.01 2.71
N ALA A 14 -1.50 14.84 3.49
CA ALA A 14 -1.81 16.21 3.13
C ALA A 14 -0.54 17.03 2.89
N ARG A 15 0.51 16.91 3.69
CA ARG A 15 1.77 17.64 3.48
C ARG A 15 2.40 17.33 2.12
N THR A 16 2.49 16.05 1.74
CA THR A 16 2.97 15.65 0.41
C THR A 16 2.00 16.08 -0.72
N PHE A 17 0.69 16.07 -0.45
CA PHE A 17 -0.35 16.60 -1.32
C PHE A 17 -0.29 18.12 -1.52
N TYR A 18 0.10 18.87 -0.49
CA TYR A 18 0.23 20.33 -0.48
C TYR A 18 1.48 20.79 -1.24
N LEU A 19 2.52 19.93 -1.31
CA LEU A 19 3.73 20.17 -2.12
C LEU A 19 3.53 19.89 -3.63
N GLY A 20 2.29 19.69 -4.10
CA GLY A 20 1.96 19.65 -5.53
C GLY A 20 2.23 18.32 -6.25
N ARG A 21 2.48 17.22 -5.53
CA ARG A 21 2.86 15.92 -6.14
C ARG A 21 1.76 14.86 -6.13
N ARG A 22 0.49 15.28 -6.19
CA ARG A 22 -0.66 14.37 -6.09
C ARG A 22 -0.64 13.25 -7.14
N GLU A 23 -0.22 13.58 -8.35
CA GLU A 23 -0.12 12.63 -9.46
C GLU A 23 1.01 11.59 -9.30
N GLN A 24 1.92 11.82 -8.36
CA GLN A 24 3.03 10.88 -8.05
C GLN A 24 2.65 9.86 -6.98
N ILE A 25 1.40 9.90 -6.49
CA ILE A 25 0.93 9.02 -5.42
C ILE A 25 -0.12 8.05 -5.95
N ALA A 26 0.15 6.76 -5.78
CA ALA A 26 -0.77 5.68 -6.11
C ALA A 26 -1.15 4.86 -4.87
N VAL A 27 -2.29 4.18 -4.95
CA VAL A 27 -2.75 3.15 -4.01
C VAL A 27 -3.07 1.90 -4.81
N CYS A 28 -2.71 0.70 -4.36
CA CYS A 28 -3.08 -0.51 -5.07
C CYS A 28 -4.49 -1.01 -4.70
N ALA A 29 -5.08 -1.82 -5.58
CA ALA A 29 -6.41 -2.40 -5.37
C ALA A 29 -6.51 -3.23 -4.08
N VAL A 30 -5.42 -3.87 -3.65
CA VAL A 30 -5.37 -4.65 -2.39
C VAL A 30 -5.60 -3.74 -1.19
N VAL A 31 -4.86 -2.62 -1.10
CA VAL A 31 -5.04 -1.63 -0.02
C VAL A 31 -6.45 -1.03 -0.06
N LYS A 32 -6.99 -0.74 -1.26
CA LYS A 32 -8.39 -0.28 -1.38
C LYS A 32 -9.36 -1.32 -0.84
N GLY A 33 -9.17 -2.60 -1.17
CA GLY A 33 -9.97 -3.71 -0.67
C GLY A 33 -9.95 -3.79 0.86
N GLU A 34 -8.78 -3.68 1.48
CA GLU A 34 -8.65 -3.71 2.94
C GLU A 34 -9.40 -2.56 3.63
N LEU A 35 -9.34 -1.35 3.06
CA LEU A 35 -10.06 -0.19 3.59
C LEU A 35 -11.58 -0.31 3.44
N LEU A 36 -12.04 -0.80 2.29
CA LEU A 36 -13.47 -1.03 2.05
C LEU A 36 -14.01 -2.13 2.96
N TYR A 37 -13.24 -3.20 3.19
CA TYR A 37 -13.58 -4.24 4.15
C TYR A 37 -13.72 -3.66 5.57
N GLY A 38 -12.75 -2.86 6.02
CA GLY A 38 -12.83 -2.18 7.32
C GLY A 38 -14.04 -1.24 7.43
N ALA A 39 -14.36 -0.50 6.36
CA ALA A 39 -15.53 0.37 6.31
C ALA A 39 -16.84 -0.39 6.43
N MET A 40 -16.95 -1.57 5.79
CA MET A 40 -18.13 -2.43 5.87
C MET A 40 -18.40 -2.95 7.28
N GLY A 41 -17.35 -3.16 8.08
CA GLY A 41 -17.46 -3.59 9.49
C GLY A 41 -17.71 -2.47 10.50
N SER A 42 -17.88 -1.21 10.07
CA SER A 42 -18.02 -0.06 10.98
C SER A 42 -19.46 0.13 11.51
N ASN A 43 -19.63 0.94 12.56
CA ASN A 43 -20.94 1.29 13.13
C ASN A 43 -21.89 1.97 12.12
N ASN A 44 -21.35 2.63 11.09
CA ASN A 44 -22.13 3.22 10.00
C ASN A 44 -21.42 2.97 8.66
N PRO A 45 -21.64 1.79 8.05
CA PRO A 45 -20.95 1.37 6.84
C PRO A 45 -21.14 2.32 5.66
N VAL A 46 -22.35 2.88 5.49
CA VAL A 46 -22.66 3.82 4.40
C VAL A 46 -21.79 5.07 4.50
N LYS A 47 -21.72 5.68 5.69
CA LYS A 47 -20.90 6.87 5.92
C LYS A 47 -19.41 6.56 5.72
N ALA A 48 -18.92 5.44 6.27
CA ALA A 48 -17.53 5.04 6.15
C ALA A 48 -17.13 4.77 4.69
N LEU A 49 -17.94 4.02 3.94
CA LEU A 49 -17.69 3.72 2.53
C LEU A 49 -17.65 4.99 1.67
N ASN A 50 -18.56 5.93 1.89
CA ASN A 50 -18.58 7.19 1.15
C ASN A 50 -17.31 8.02 1.41
N LEU A 51 -16.88 8.09 2.67
CA LEU A 51 -15.63 8.78 3.04
C LEU A 51 -14.42 8.13 2.35
N HIS A 52 -14.30 6.80 2.43
CA HIS A 52 -13.20 6.07 1.82
C HIS A 52 -13.19 6.20 0.30
N ARG A 53 -14.34 6.09 -0.37
CA ARG A 53 -14.43 6.24 -1.83
C ARG A 53 -14.02 7.64 -2.28
N ALA A 54 -14.50 8.68 -1.60
CA ALA A 54 -14.15 10.07 -1.91
C ALA A 54 -12.66 10.39 -1.67
N PHE A 55 -12.05 9.75 -0.67
CA PHE A 55 -10.61 9.84 -0.46
C PHE A 55 -9.84 9.10 -1.55
N LEU A 56 -10.17 7.82 -1.78
CA LEU A 56 -9.47 6.93 -2.71
C LEU A 56 -9.64 7.32 -4.19
N SER A 57 -10.64 8.12 -4.53
CA SER A 57 -10.84 8.64 -5.90
C SER A 57 -9.79 9.67 -6.30
N GLN A 58 -9.01 10.18 -5.35
CA GLN A 58 -7.92 11.13 -5.60
C GLN A 58 -6.63 10.45 -6.06
N PHE A 59 -6.57 9.11 -6.07
CA PHE A 59 -5.37 8.34 -6.33
C PHE A 59 -5.57 7.34 -7.47
N VAL A 60 -4.52 7.19 -8.28
CA VAL A 60 -4.42 6.07 -9.24
C VAL A 60 -4.53 4.75 -8.48
N SER A 61 -5.36 3.85 -8.99
CA SER A 61 -5.57 2.50 -8.47
C SER A 61 -4.77 1.49 -9.27
N LEU A 62 -3.67 0.98 -8.72
CA LEU A 62 -2.87 -0.03 -9.44
C LEU A 62 -3.48 -1.43 -9.23
N PRO A 63 -3.78 -2.18 -10.31
CA PRO A 63 -4.24 -3.55 -10.22
C PRO A 63 -3.09 -4.51 -9.88
N PHE A 64 -3.43 -5.78 -9.64
CA PHE A 64 -2.47 -6.87 -9.69
C PHE A 64 -2.61 -7.55 -11.06
N ASP A 65 -1.61 -7.40 -11.92
CA ASP A 65 -1.57 -7.96 -13.27
C ASP A 65 -0.45 -9.01 -13.42
N ASP A 66 -0.21 -9.48 -14.65
CA ASP A 66 0.78 -10.54 -14.93
C ASP A 66 2.21 -10.10 -14.58
N SER A 67 2.55 -8.82 -14.76
CA SER A 67 3.86 -8.29 -14.35
C SER A 67 4.04 -8.37 -12.82
N CYS A 68 2.96 -8.11 -12.07
CA CYS A 68 2.94 -8.28 -10.63
C CYS A 68 3.07 -9.76 -10.23
N ALA A 69 2.50 -10.69 -11.01
CA ALA A 69 2.57 -12.12 -10.75
C ALA A 69 3.99 -12.68 -10.89
N GLU A 70 4.76 -12.24 -11.88
CA GLU A 70 6.18 -12.61 -12.03
C GLU A 70 7.00 -12.15 -10.81
N VAL A 71 6.84 -10.89 -10.41
CA VAL A 71 7.51 -10.32 -9.24
C VAL A 71 7.09 -11.05 -7.95
N TYR A 72 5.80 -11.36 -7.80
CA TYR A 72 5.27 -12.13 -6.68
C TYR A 72 5.96 -13.48 -6.52
N GLY A 73 6.09 -14.23 -7.62
CA GLY A 73 6.72 -15.55 -7.60
C GLY A 73 8.16 -15.48 -7.07
N ARG A 74 8.92 -14.50 -7.56
CA ARG A 74 10.29 -14.23 -7.11
C ARG A 74 10.34 -13.89 -5.62
N ILE A 75 9.56 -12.88 -5.17
CA ILE A 75 9.56 -12.46 -3.76
C ILE A 75 9.17 -13.63 -2.86
N ARG A 76 8.11 -14.37 -3.19
CA ARG A 76 7.63 -15.49 -2.38
C ARG A 76 8.68 -16.58 -2.24
N LYS A 77 9.36 -16.93 -3.34
CA LYS A 77 10.41 -17.94 -3.33
C LYS A 77 11.60 -17.50 -2.48
N ASP A 78 12.02 -16.24 -2.61
CA ASP A 78 13.11 -15.67 -1.84
C ASP A 78 12.82 -15.65 -0.34
N LEU A 79 11.62 -15.22 0.06
CA LEU A 79 11.19 -15.21 1.47
C LEU A 79 11.06 -16.62 2.04
N ALA A 80 10.56 -17.58 1.25
CA ALA A 80 10.43 -18.98 1.65
C ALA A 80 11.81 -19.62 1.90
N ASN A 81 12.77 -19.40 0.99
CA ASN A 81 14.13 -19.89 1.16
C ASN A 81 14.82 -19.32 2.41
N GLN A 82 14.45 -18.10 2.82
CA GLN A 82 14.95 -17.46 4.05
C GLN A 82 14.20 -17.85 5.32
N GLY A 83 13.09 -18.60 5.22
CA GLY A 83 12.22 -18.91 6.36
C GLY A 83 11.52 -17.67 6.96
N LYS A 84 11.32 -16.61 6.16
CA LYS A 84 10.82 -15.30 6.61
C LYS A 84 9.59 -14.87 5.81
N PRO A 85 8.45 -15.59 5.88
CA PRO A 85 7.25 -15.16 5.17
C PRO A 85 6.76 -13.78 5.67
N ILE A 86 6.03 -13.10 4.81
CA ILE A 86 5.22 -11.92 5.14
C ILE A 86 3.74 -12.23 4.87
N GLY A 87 2.83 -11.39 5.38
CA GLY A 87 1.40 -11.53 5.15
C GLY A 87 1.03 -11.66 3.67
N ALA A 88 -0.01 -12.42 3.36
CA ALA A 88 -0.42 -12.69 1.97
C ALA A 88 -0.78 -11.41 1.20
N ASN A 89 -1.52 -10.48 1.82
CA ASN A 89 -1.82 -9.19 1.21
C ASN A 89 -0.57 -8.31 1.08
N ASP A 90 0.31 -8.31 2.09
CA ASP A 90 1.56 -7.54 2.06
C ASP A 90 2.47 -8.03 0.92
N LEU A 91 2.47 -9.33 0.63
CA LEU A 91 3.17 -9.89 -0.51
C LEU A 91 2.60 -9.37 -1.85
N LEU A 92 1.28 -9.29 -2.00
CA LEU A 92 0.66 -8.68 -3.18
C LEU A 92 1.01 -7.18 -3.29
N ILE A 93 0.96 -6.45 -2.18
CA ILE A 93 1.30 -5.03 -2.11
C ILE A 93 2.76 -4.79 -2.53
N ALA A 94 3.71 -5.55 -1.97
CA ALA A 94 5.12 -5.47 -2.33
C ALA A 94 5.34 -5.77 -3.82
N SER A 95 4.62 -6.76 -4.36
CA SER A 95 4.74 -7.15 -5.76
C SER A 95 4.27 -6.05 -6.70
N ILE A 96 3.12 -5.41 -6.40
CA ILE A 96 2.60 -4.27 -7.19
C ILE A 96 3.56 -3.08 -7.11
N ALA A 97 4.11 -2.78 -5.93
CA ALA A 97 5.08 -1.70 -5.76
C ALA A 97 6.31 -1.90 -6.64
N MET A 98 6.92 -3.09 -6.56
CA MET A 98 8.14 -3.41 -7.30
C MET A 98 7.91 -3.50 -8.81
N ALA A 99 6.81 -4.13 -9.26
CA ALA A 99 6.49 -4.23 -10.70
C ALA A 99 6.33 -2.84 -11.36
N ASN A 100 5.86 -1.86 -10.59
CA ASN A 100 5.67 -0.48 -11.05
C ASN A 100 6.86 0.45 -10.71
N ASN A 101 7.98 -0.08 -10.21
CA ASN A 101 9.15 0.70 -9.78
C ASN A 101 8.82 1.82 -8.78
N LEU A 102 7.93 1.54 -7.82
CA LEU A 102 7.46 2.51 -6.83
C LEU A 102 8.08 2.29 -5.45
N VAL A 103 8.31 3.39 -4.73
CA VAL A 103 8.59 3.36 -3.30
C VAL A 103 7.31 3.02 -2.53
N LEU A 104 7.36 2.02 -1.65
CA LEU A 104 6.24 1.66 -0.76
C LEU A 104 6.31 2.46 0.54
N VAL A 105 5.30 3.30 0.77
CA VAL A 105 5.17 4.07 2.00
C VAL A 105 4.40 3.24 3.03
N THR A 106 5.06 2.84 4.12
CA THR A 106 4.50 1.90 5.12
C THR A 106 5.10 2.09 6.52
N HIS A 107 4.29 1.95 7.57
CA HIS A 107 4.76 1.87 8.97
C HIS A 107 5.25 0.46 9.34
N ASN A 108 4.90 -0.55 8.54
CA ASN A 108 5.33 -1.92 8.79
C ASN A 108 6.72 -2.20 8.19
N VAL A 109 7.68 -1.28 8.45
CA VAL A 109 9.04 -1.33 7.92
C VAL A 109 9.71 -2.67 8.22
N ARG A 110 9.48 -3.23 9.41
CA ARG A 110 10.05 -4.51 9.85
C ARG A 110 9.63 -5.69 8.97
N GLU A 111 8.40 -5.70 8.47
CA GLU A 111 7.91 -6.79 7.62
C GLU A 111 8.35 -6.60 6.18
N PHE A 112 8.15 -5.40 5.62
CA PHE A 112 8.49 -5.12 4.22
C PHE A 112 10.00 -5.08 3.94
N SER A 113 10.85 -4.75 4.91
CA SER A 113 12.31 -4.79 4.76
C SER A 113 12.88 -6.20 4.52
N ARG A 114 12.08 -7.25 4.69
CA ARG A 114 12.45 -8.64 4.33
C ARG A 114 12.43 -8.86 2.82
N VAL A 115 11.68 -8.05 2.08
CA VAL A 115 11.60 -8.13 0.61
C VAL A 115 12.84 -7.47 0.03
N LYS A 116 13.70 -8.27 -0.59
CA LYS A 116 14.91 -7.77 -1.24
C LYS A 116 14.57 -6.78 -2.36
N ASP A 117 15.32 -5.68 -2.42
CA ASP A 117 15.24 -4.62 -3.43
C ASP A 117 13.96 -3.75 -3.39
N LEU A 118 13.02 -4.03 -2.49
CA LEU A 118 11.84 -3.18 -2.29
C LEU A 118 12.26 -1.85 -1.64
N GLN A 119 12.00 -0.74 -2.34
CA GLN A 119 12.19 0.60 -1.79
C GLN A 119 11.06 0.92 -0.82
N ILE A 120 11.40 1.35 0.40
CA ILE A 120 10.43 1.67 1.44
C ILE A 120 10.72 3.03 2.07
N GLU A 121 9.66 3.74 2.42
CA GLU A 121 9.72 4.96 3.22
C GLU A 121 8.72 4.87 4.38
N ASP A 122 9.11 5.42 5.54
CA ASP A 122 8.21 5.62 6.67
C ASP A 122 8.07 7.13 6.92
N TRP A 123 6.92 7.68 6.57
CA TRP A 123 6.65 9.11 6.77
C TRP A 123 6.27 9.47 8.22
N GLU A 124 6.01 8.54 9.13
CA GLU A 124 5.89 8.87 10.58
C GLU A 124 7.26 9.02 11.24
N ALA A 125 8.29 8.33 10.76
CA ALA A 125 9.65 8.53 11.26
C ALA A 125 10.24 9.91 10.90
N LEU A 126 9.58 10.65 10.01
CA LEU A 126 9.97 11.99 9.53
C LEU A 126 9.18 13.13 10.20
N SER A 127 8.31 12.81 11.16
CA SER A 127 7.45 13.75 11.90
C SER A 127 7.74 13.73 13.39
#